data_AF-C0CJJ6-F1
#
_entry.id   AF-C0CJJ6-F1
#
_cell.length_a   1.000
_cell.length_b   1.000
_cell.length_c   1.000
_cell.angle_alpha   90.00
_cell.angle_beta   90.00
_cell.angle_gamma   90.00
#
_symmetry.space_group_name_H-M   'P 1'
#
loop_
_entity.id
_entity.type
_entity.pdbx_description
1 polymer ?
#
loop_
_entity_poly.entity_id
_entity_poly.type
_entity_poly.pdbx_seq_one_letter_code
_entity_poly.pdbx_strand_id
1 'polypeptide(L)'
;MILWGEEKQRNERAFHACVETSDMELVTTRKEDGPMKQGALIFDEQTDRYDIRFDLADYYGGLHCGETFDVMVGGRWRPTRIEMAENWYLVGIHADDLSGLRVRI
;
A
#
# COMPACT_ATOMS: atom_id res chain seq x y z
N MET A 1 -16.93 20.30 -37.38
CA MET A 1 -16.22 19.04 -37.09
C MET A 1 -15.20 19.36 -36.00
N ILE A 2 -15.10 18.49 -35.01
CA ILE A 2 -14.80 18.82 -33.62
C ILE A 2 -13.35 19.32 -33.44
N LEU A 3 -13.20 20.47 -32.78
CA LEU A 3 -11.94 20.99 -32.23
C LEU A 3 -11.71 20.36 -30.85
N TRP A 4 -10.63 19.59 -30.69
CA TRP A 4 -9.97 19.29 -29.41
C TRP A 4 -8.48 19.40 -29.75
N GLY A 5 -7.71 20.37 -29.27
CA GLY A 5 -7.60 20.81 -27.89
C GLY A 5 -6.23 20.36 -27.39
N GLU A 6 -5.15 20.83 -28.04
CA GLU A 6 -3.79 20.69 -27.52
C GLU A 6 -3.63 21.64 -26.34
N GLU A 7 -4.01 21.18 -25.15
CA GLU A 7 -3.87 21.96 -23.93
C GLU A 7 -2.41 21.89 -23.44
N LYS A 8 -1.65 22.80 -24.03
CA LYS A 8 -0.32 23.28 -23.67
C LYS A 8 -0.12 23.35 -22.15
N GLN A 9 0.91 22.65 -21.67
CA GLN A 9 1.47 22.78 -20.33
C GLN A 9 1.61 24.27 -19.95
N ARG A 10 0.83 24.70 -18.97
CA ARG A 10 0.99 26.00 -18.31
C ARG A 10 1.28 25.75 -16.85
N ASN A 11 2.58 25.67 -16.57
CA ASN A 11 3.14 25.94 -15.27
C ASN A 11 2.83 27.40 -14.90
N GLU A 12 1.96 27.61 -13.93
CA GLU A 12 1.81 28.90 -13.24
C GLU A 12 1.75 28.68 -11.72
N ARG A 13 2.96 28.70 -11.14
CA ARG A 13 3.38 29.53 -10.00
C ARG A 13 2.35 29.91 -8.93
N ALA A 14 2.74 29.50 -7.72
CA ALA A 14 2.77 30.29 -6.49
C ALA A 14 1.43 30.71 -5.86
N PHE A 15 1.10 30.06 -4.74
CA PHE A 15 0.52 30.77 -3.60
C PHE A 15 1.48 30.69 -2.42
N HIS A 16 1.98 31.87 -2.06
CA HIS A 16 2.84 32.13 -0.93
C HIS A 16 1.95 32.36 0.31
N ALA A 17 2.28 31.63 1.39
CA ALA A 17 2.02 31.86 2.81
C ALA A 17 0.78 32.67 3.26
N CYS A 18 -0.06 32.05 4.10
CA CYS A 18 -0.57 32.60 5.37
C CYS A 18 -1.04 31.43 6.25
N VAL A 19 -0.45 31.28 7.43
CA VAL A 19 -1.00 30.47 8.52
C VAL A 19 -2.29 31.14 8.97
N GLU A 20 -3.42 30.43 9.01
CA GLU A 20 -4.42 30.55 10.07
C GLU A 20 -5.60 29.55 9.92
N THR A 21 -5.97 28.96 11.06
CA THR A 21 -7.20 28.22 11.37
C THR A 21 -7.31 26.75 10.95
N SER A 22 -7.19 25.90 11.97
CA SER A 22 -7.98 24.70 12.26
C SER A 22 -8.72 24.03 11.09
N ASP A 23 -8.04 23.13 10.40
CA ASP A 23 -8.63 21.87 9.91
C ASP A 23 -7.48 20.91 9.66
N MET A 24 -7.14 20.11 10.67
CA MET A 24 -6.19 19.01 10.53
C MET A 24 -6.88 17.87 9.79
N GLU A 25 -7.21 18.08 8.52
CA GLU A 25 -7.50 16.97 7.63
C GLU A 25 -6.16 16.29 7.37
N LEU A 26 -6.03 15.05 7.87
CA LEU A 26 -4.90 14.18 7.60
C LEU A 26 -4.77 14.03 6.08
N VAL A 27 -3.92 14.86 5.47
CA VAL A 27 -3.42 14.64 4.12
C VAL A 27 -2.61 13.36 4.18
N THR A 28 -3.27 12.22 3.99
CA THR A 28 -2.60 11.00 3.59
C THR A 28 -1.99 11.33 2.24
N THR A 29 -0.68 11.54 2.23
CA THR A 29 0.09 11.77 1.01
C THR A 29 -0.19 10.61 0.06
N ARG A 30 -1.07 10.83 -0.94
CA ARG A 30 -1.21 9.92 -2.07
C ARG A 30 0.08 10.06 -2.88
N LYS A 31 1.09 9.30 -2.48
CA LYS A 31 2.32 9.07 -3.23
C LYS A 31 1.89 8.63 -4.63
N GLU A 32 2.42 9.29 -5.65
CA GLU A 32 2.02 9.09 -7.05
C GLU A 32 1.98 7.59 -7.42
N ASP A 33 0.81 7.13 -7.89
CA ASP A 33 0.48 5.72 -8.14
C ASP A 33 1.21 5.19 -9.39
N GLY A 34 2.47 4.80 -9.23
CA GLY A 34 3.04 3.76 -10.10
C GLY A 34 2.20 2.46 -9.98
N PRO A 35 2.28 1.54 -10.95
CA PRO A 35 1.55 0.27 -10.83
C PRO A 35 2.00 -0.48 -9.56
N MET A 36 1.06 -0.71 -8.63
CA MET A 36 1.33 -1.44 -7.39
C MET A 36 1.88 -2.84 -7.69
N LYS A 37 2.91 -3.25 -6.95
CA LYS A 37 3.59 -4.53 -7.14
C LYS A 37 2.80 -5.61 -6.39
N GLN A 38 2.45 -6.69 -7.08
CA GLN A 38 1.68 -7.78 -6.50
C GLN A 38 2.57 -8.96 -6.14
N GLY A 39 2.22 -9.65 -5.06
CA GLY A 39 2.94 -10.82 -4.61
C GLY A 39 2.07 -11.75 -3.76
N ALA A 40 2.71 -12.72 -3.13
CA ALA A 40 2.10 -13.59 -2.14
C ALA A 40 2.81 -13.44 -0.80
N LEU A 41 2.03 -13.41 0.29
CA LEU A 41 2.60 -13.52 1.63
C LEU A 41 3.22 -14.91 1.79
N ILE A 42 4.42 -14.94 2.34
CA ILE A 42 5.14 -16.17 2.71
C ILE A 42 5.65 -16.03 4.13
N PHE A 43 5.68 -17.12 4.87
CA PHE A 43 6.32 -17.14 6.17
C PHE A 43 7.78 -17.59 6.02
N ASP A 44 8.71 -16.78 6.50
CA ASP A 44 10.13 -17.11 6.57
C ASP A 44 10.46 -17.66 7.96
N GLU A 45 10.65 -18.98 8.04
CA GLU A 45 11.01 -19.69 9.26
C GLU A 45 12.39 -19.27 9.82
N GLN A 46 13.30 -18.72 8.99
CA GLN A 46 14.62 -18.31 9.46
C GLN A 46 14.57 -17.03 10.28
N THR A 47 13.70 -16.10 9.89
CA THR A 47 13.56 -14.79 10.53
C THR A 47 12.32 -14.67 11.41
N ASP A 48 11.45 -15.68 11.42
CA ASP A 48 10.18 -15.72 12.14
C ASP A 48 9.25 -14.56 11.74
N ARG A 49 9.23 -14.25 10.44
CA ARG A 49 8.52 -13.10 9.86
C ARG A 49 7.78 -13.48 8.60
N TYR A 50 6.67 -12.80 8.36
CA TYR A 50 6.08 -12.80 7.03
C TYR A 50 6.89 -11.91 6.08
N ASP A 51 6.96 -12.30 4.82
CA ASP A 51 7.55 -11.54 3.72
C ASP A 51 6.58 -11.55 2.53
N ILE A 52 6.83 -10.70 1.53
CA ILE A 52 6.08 -10.70 0.26
C ILE A 52 7.02 -11.19 -0.83
N ARG A 53 6.68 -12.33 -1.45
CA ARG A 53 7.34 -12.81 -2.66
C ARG A 53 6.63 -12.24 -3.89
N PHE A 54 7.35 -11.46 -4.69
CA PHE A 54 6.82 -10.88 -5.93
C PHE A 54 7.10 -11.77 -7.15
N ASP A 55 8.27 -12.41 -7.17
CA ASP A 55 8.70 -13.32 -8.24
C ASP A 55 9.68 -14.37 -7.68
N LEU A 56 10.34 -15.16 -8.55
CA LEU A 56 11.18 -16.27 -8.15
C LEU A 56 12.32 -15.87 -7.21
N ALA A 57 12.97 -14.73 -7.48
CA ALA A 57 14.12 -14.19 -6.76
C ALA A 57 13.89 -12.77 -6.19
N ASP A 58 12.63 -12.33 -6.14
CA ASP A 58 12.26 -10.96 -5.79
C ASP A 58 11.31 -10.97 -4.58
N TYR A 59 11.80 -10.37 -3.49
CA TYR A 59 11.20 -10.43 -2.16
C TYR A 59 11.22 -9.04 -1.53
N TYR A 60 10.28 -8.77 -0.63
CA TYR A 60 10.21 -7.48 0.06
C TYR A 60 11.31 -7.32 1.11
N GLY A 61 11.69 -8.39 1.80
CA GLY A 61 12.76 -8.39 2.80
C GLY A 61 12.26 -8.49 4.24
N GLY A 62 11.08 -9.06 4.44
CA GLY A 62 10.46 -9.28 5.74
C GLY A 62 9.63 -8.08 6.19
N LEU A 63 8.45 -8.37 6.72
CA LEU A 63 7.49 -7.38 7.17
C LEU A 63 7.67 -7.08 8.67
N HIS A 64 7.40 -5.84 9.02
CA HIS A 64 7.37 -5.31 10.37
C HIS A 64 5.95 -4.92 10.78
N CYS A 65 5.71 -4.92 12.10
CA CYS A 65 4.47 -4.40 12.66
C CYS A 65 4.24 -2.96 12.20
N GLY A 66 3.01 -2.68 11.78
CA GLY A 66 2.61 -1.37 11.32
C GLY A 66 2.68 -1.18 9.80
N GLU A 67 3.31 -2.09 9.06
CA GLU A 67 3.36 -2.00 7.60
C GLU A 67 1.99 -2.27 6.96
N THR A 68 1.66 -1.48 5.94
CA THR A 68 0.36 -1.50 5.27
C THR A 68 0.48 -1.96 3.83
N PHE A 69 -0.45 -2.80 3.40
CA PHE A 69 -0.59 -3.29 2.03
C PHE A 69 -2.05 -3.68 1.79
N ASP A 70 -2.40 -3.97 0.54
CA ASP A 70 -3.73 -4.49 0.23
C ASP A 70 -3.71 -6.01 0.08
N VAL A 71 -4.77 -6.67 0.56
CA VAL A 71 -5.01 -8.12 0.38
C VAL A 71 -6.18 -8.33 -0.57
N MET A 72 -6.10 -9.31 -1.46
CA MET A 72 -7.19 -9.71 -2.33
C MET A 72 -8.20 -10.58 -1.57
N VAL A 73 -9.40 -10.05 -1.31
CA VAL A 73 -10.49 -10.77 -0.64
C VAL A 73 -11.77 -10.64 -1.46
N GLY A 74 -12.35 -11.77 -1.88
CA GLY A 74 -13.60 -11.78 -2.64
C GLY A 74 -13.55 -10.98 -3.95
N GLY A 75 -12.38 -10.96 -4.62
CA GLY A 75 -12.17 -10.20 -5.86
C GLY A 75 -11.97 -8.69 -5.67
N ARG A 76 -11.80 -8.22 -4.42
CA ARG A 76 -11.51 -6.81 -4.11
C ARG A 76 -10.23 -6.69 -3.29
N TRP A 77 -9.46 -5.66 -3.60
CA TRP A 77 -8.32 -5.25 -2.77
C TRP A 77 -8.83 -4.55 -1.52
N ARG A 78 -8.38 -5.00 -0.35
CA ARG A 78 -8.73 -4.40 0.94
C ARG A 78 -7.44 -3.99 1.65
N PRO A 79 -7.33 -2.72 2.11
CA PRO A 79 -6.17 -2.28 2.87
C PRO A 79 -6.15 -2.99 4.22
N THR A 80 -4.95 -3.38 4.64
CA THR A 80 -4.70 -3.96 5.95
C THR A 80 -3.39 -3.40 6.51
N ARG A 81 -3.17 -3.71 7.78
CA ARG A 81 -1.90 -3.52 8.47
C ARG A 81 -1.49 -4.84 9.10
N ILE A 82 -0.25 -5.24 8.93
CA ILE A 82 0.28 -6.44 9.60
C ILE A 82 0.78 -6.09 11.00
N GLU A 83 0.49 -6.96 11.95
CA GLU A 83 0.86 -6.82 13.36
C GLU A 83 1.27 -8.18 13.93
N MET A 84 2.00 -8.15 15.04
CA MET A 84 2.41 -9.34 15.78
C MET A 84 1.87 -9.27 17.21
N ALA A 85 1.24 -10.35 17.66
CA ALA A 85 0.87 -10.58 19.06
C ALA A 85 1.39 -11.96 19.49
N GLU A 86 0.51 -12.90 19.84
CA GLU A 86 0.89 -14.31 20.00
C GLU A 86 1.29 -14.94 18.65
N ASN A 87 0.64 -14.51 17.57
CA ASN A 87 0.94 -14.86 16.19
C ASN A 87 0.84 -13.61 15.30
N TRP A 88 1.38 -13.70 14.09
CA TRP A 88 1.22 -12.68 13.06
C TRP A 88 -0.24 -12.62 12.60
N TYR A 89 -0.79 -11.41 12.48
CA TYR A 89 -2.17 -11.21 12.07
C TYR A 89 -2.36 -9.93 11.23
N LEU A 90 -3.49 -9.87 10.54
CA LEU A 90 -3.87 -8.76 9.68
C LEU A 90 -5.03 -7.97 10.31
N VAL A 91 -4.87 -6.67 10.47
CA VAL A 91 -5.90 -5.80 11.05
C VAL A 91 -7.08 -5.68 10.08
N GLY A 92 -8.24 -6.21 10.49
CA GLY A 92 -9.48 -6.13 9.71
C GLY A 92 -9.66 -7.23 8.66
N ILE A 93 -8.73 -8.19 8.58
CA ILE A 93 -8.82 -9.39 7.73
C ILE A 93 -8.69 -10.63 8.64
N HIS A 94 -9.72 -11.47 8.65
CA HIS A 94 -9.69 -12.73 9.39
C HIS A 94 -9.21 -13.86 8.48
N ALA A 95 -8.08 -14.47 8.84
CA ALA A 95 -7.53 -15.64 8.18
C ALA A 95 -6.72 -16.44 9.22
N ASP A 96 -6.87 -17.77 9.22
CA ASP A 96 -6.13 -18.66 10.13
C ASP A 96 -4.67 -18.87 9.67
N ASP A 97 -4.44 -18.83 8.35
CA ASP A 97 -3.12 -18.87 7.72
C ASP A 97 -3.00 -17.69 6.74
N LEU A 98 -1.91 -16.93 6.85
CA LEU A 98 -1.65 -15.78 5.97
C LEU A 98 -0.82 -16.19 4.75
N SER A 99 -0.22 -17.38 4.76
CA SER A 99 0.62 -17.89 3.68
C SER A 99 -0.18 -18.04 2.39
N GLY A 100 0.38 -17.55 1.28
CA GLY A 100 -0.24 -17.60 -0.04
C GLY A 100 -1.31 -16.53 -0.28
N LEU A 101 -1.66 -15.69 0.70
CA LEU A 101 -2.55 -14.56 0.47
C LEU A 101 -1.94 -13.63 -0.59
N ARG A 102 -2.73 -13.34 -1.63
CA ARG A 102 -2.33 -12.41 -2.69
C ARG A 102 -2.41 -10.98 -2.17
N VAL A 103 -1.31 -10.25 -2.28
CA VAL A 103 -1.14 -8.89 -1.77
C VAL A 103 -0.61 -7.94 -2.84
N ARG A 104 -0.69 -6.63 -2.56
CA ARG A 104 -0.02 -5.59 -3.35
C ARG A 104 0.46 -4.43 -2.49
N ILE A 105 1.58 -3.81 -2.87
CA ILE A 105 2.19 -2.62 -2.25
C ILE A 105 2.63 -1.61 -3.30
#